data_AF-A0A353JB33-F1
#
_entry.id   AF-A0A353JB33-F1
#
_cell.length_a   1.000
_cell.length_b   1.000
_cell.length_c   1.000
_cell.angle_alpha   90.00
_cell.angle_beta   90.00
_cell.angle_gamma   90.00
#
_symmetry.space_group_name_H-M   'P 1'
#
loop_
_entity.id
_entity.type
_entity.pdbx_description
1 polymer ?
#
loop_
_entity_poly.entity_id
_entity_poly.type
_entity_poly.pdbx_seq_one_letter_code
_entity_poly.pdbx_strand_id
1 'polypeptide(L)'
;MEKGPSTYAEYWTSEYAEVNHFYFHAYDMGYTYITDYSQAAINFALKKGDNIISFTANEKKFHSTYKYDVETNEFIIISRDGKIVTYYLPEDGIDYFYSQFDKYGDYWN
;
A
#
# COMPACT_ATOMS: atom_id res chain seq x y z
N MET A 1 -10.30 2.22 19.26
CA MET A 1 -9.11 2.05 18.41
C MET A 1 -7.92 1.74 19.29
N GLU A 2 -7.16 0.71 18.92
CA GLU A 2 -5.86 0.40 19.54
C GLU A 2 -4.94 1.62 19.39
N LYS A 3 -4.13 1.90 20.42
CA LYS A 3 -3.31 3.13 20.51
C LYS A 3 -1.84 2.90 20.18
N GLY A 4 -1.48 1.79 19.55
CA GLY A 4 -0.10 1.42 19.30
C GLY A 4 0.08 0.56 18.06
N PRO A 5 1.32 0.38 17.61
CA PRO A 5 1.66 -0.49 16.48
C PRO A 5 1.19 -1.92 16.73
N SER A 6 0.91 -2.64 15.65
CA SER A 6 0.56 -4.07 15.73
C SER A 6 1.82 -4.93 15.85
N THR A 7 1.64 -6.24 16.00
CA THR A 7 2.74 -7.22 15.88
C THR A 7 3.39 -7.26 14.50
N TYR A 8 2.78 -6.61 13.49
CA TYR A 8 3.25 -6.55 12.12
C TYR A 8 3.89 -5.20 11.75
N ALA A 9 4.09 -4.30 12.71
CA ALA A 9 4.68 -2.99 12.47
C ALA A 9 6.08 -3.06 11.83
N GLU A 10 6.81 -4.15 12.07
CA GLU A 10 8.10 -4.39 11.44
C GLU A 10 8.03 -4.46 9.90
N TYR A 11 6.86 -4.77 9.30
CA TYR A 11 6.68 -4.81 7.85
C TYR A 11 6.45 -3.43 7.23
N TRP A 12 6.23 -2.41 8.05
CA TRP A 12 6.05 -1.03 7.62
C TRP A 12 7.37 -0.27 7.68
N THR A 13 7.45 0.84 6.95
CA THR A 13 8.64 1.72 7.00
C THR A 13 8.86 2.34 8.39
N SER A 14 7.82 2.41 9.22
CA SER A 14 7.89 2.72 10.65
C SER A 14 6.60 2.33 11.36
N GLU A 15 6.65 2.14 12.68
CA GLU A 15 5.46 2.01 13.53
C GLU A 15 4.48 3.19 13.34
N TYR A 16 5.02 4.40 13.17
CA TYR A 16 4.23 5.59 12.88
C TYR A 16 3.48 5.46 11.56
N ALA A 17 4.13 4.97 10.50
CA ALA A 17 3.48 4.78 9.19
C ALA A 17 2.31 3.80 9.28
N GLU A 18 2.48 2.67 9.96
CA GLU A 18 1.40 1.70 10.20
C GLU A 18 0.21 2.36 10.92
N VAL A 19 0.47 2.97 12.09
CA VAL A 19 -0.57 3.58 12.93
C VAL A 19 -1.29 4.71 12.19
N ASN A 20 -0.54 5.56 11.47
CA ASN A 20 -1.09 6.67 10.72
C ASN A 20 -2.02 6.18 9.61
N HIS A 21 -1.57 5.22 8.78
CA HIS A 21 -2.40 4.69 7.69
C HIS A 21 -3.60 3.90 8.21
N PHE A 22 -3.45 3.15 9.30
CA PHE A 22 -4.60 2.53 9.97
C PHE A 22 -5.64 3.57 10.39
N TYR A 23 -5.22 4.66 11.06
CA TYR A 23 -6.12 5.69 11.53
C TYR A 23 -6.90 6.38 10.39
N PHE A 24 -6.28 6.58 9.23
CA PHE A 24 -6.89 7.30 8.12
C PHE A 24 -7.66 6.43 7.12
N HIS A 25 -7.35 5.14 7.00
CA HIS A 25 -7.92 4.31 5.92
C HIS A 25 -8.65 3.06 6.41
N ALA A 26 -8.32 2.53 7.59
CA ALA A 26 -8.82 1.22 8.01
C ALA A 26 -10.35 1.15 8.08
N TYR A 27 -11.00 2.24 8.52
CA TYR A 27 -12.46 2.30 8.65
C TYR A 27 -13.16 2.13 7.30
N ASP A 28 -12.71 2.84 6.26
CA ASP A 28 -13.28 2.77 4.90
C ASP A 28 -13.05 1.40 4.26
N MET A 29 -12.04 0.69 4.74
CA MET A 29 -11.71 -0.68 4.32
C MET A 29 -12.38 -1.76 5.18
N GLY A 30 -13.19 -1.39 6.17
CA GLY A 30 -13.91 -2.32 7.04
C GLY A 30 -13.05 -2.96 8.14
N TYR A 31 -11.86 -2.44 8.43
CA TYR A 31 -11.00 -2.93 9.50
C TYR A 31 -11.25 -2.19 10.82
N THR A 32 -11.36 -2.96 11.90
CA THR A 32 -11.50 -2.43 13.26
C THR A 32 -10.20 -2.49 14.07
N TYR A 33 -9.33 -3.46 13.77
CA TYR A 33 -8.09 -3.74 14.50
C TYR A 33 -6.87 -3.51 13.61
N ILE A 34 -5.81 -2.93 14.18
CA ILE A 34 -4.60 -2.58 13.40
C ILE A 34 -3.89 -3.84 12.91
N THR A 35 -3.96 -4.92 13.68
CA THR A 35 -3.41 -6.24 13.33
C THR A 35 -4.05 -6.79 12.06
N ASP A 36 -5.38 -6.71 11.92
CA ASP A 36 -6.09 -7.22 10.73
C ASP A 36 -5.77 -6.39 9.48
N TYR A 37 -5.75 -5.06 9.65
CA TYR A 37 -5.39 -4.12 8.60
C TYR A 37 -3.95 -4.34 8.11
N SER A 38 -3.00 -4.50 9.03
CA SER A 38 -1.59 -4.71 8.73
C SER A 38 -1.35 -6.07 8.08
N GLN A 39 -2.04 -7.12 8.54
CA GLN A 39 -2.01 -8.43 7.90
C GLN A 39 -2.58 -8.39 6.47
N ALA A 40 -3.64 -7.61 6.23
CA ALA A 40 -4.19 -7.41 4.89
C ALA A 40 -3.19 -6.70 3.96
N ALA A 41 -2.53 -5.64 4.45
CA ALA A 41 -1.48 -4.95 3.71
C ALA A 41 -0.33 -5.90 3.31
N ILE A 42 0.11 -6.78 4.23
CA ILE A 42 1.12 -7.81 3.95
C ILE A 42 0.64 -8.80 2.88
N ASN A 43 -0.59 -9.30 3.04
CA ASN A 43 -1.18 -10.23 2.08
C ASN A 43 -1.26 -9.61 0.68
N PHE A 44 -1.65 -8.33 0.59
CA PHE A 44 -1.72 -7.60 -0.65
C PHE A 44 -0.34 -7.32 -1.25
N ALA A 45 0.66 -6.97 -0.43
CA ALA A 45 2.04 -6.79 -0.87
C ALA A 45 2.59 -8.04 -1.58
N LEU A 46 2.22 -9.22 -1.10
CA LEU A 46 2.64 -10.52 -1.64
C LEU A 46 1.73 -11.06 -2.75
N LYS A 47 0.55 -10.47 -2.96
CA LYS A 47 -0.45 -10.92 -3.94
C LYS A 47 0.13 -10.86 -5.36
N LYS A 48 -0.26 -11.86 -6.15
CA LYS A 48 0.01 -12.01 -7.58
C LYS A 48 -1.30 -12.43 -8.25
N GLY A 49 -1.50 -12.02 -9.49
CA GLY A 49 -2.69 -12.36 -10.28
C GLY A 49 -2.81 -11.45 -11.49
N ASP A 50 -3.65 -11.84 -12.45
CA ASP A 50 -3.88 -11.08 -13.69
C ASP A 50 -4.61 -9.75 -13.43
N ASN A 51 -5.26 -9.62 -12.28
CA ASN A 51 -5.91 -8.41 -11.80
C ASN A 51 -4.94 -7.42 -11.12
N ILE A 52 -3.67 -7.80 -10.93
CA ILE A 52 -2.67 -6.94 -10.30
C ILE A 52 -1.86 -6.23 -11.37
N ILE A 53 -1.94 -4.90 -11.39
CA ILE A 53 -1.06 -4.05 -12.18
C ILE A 53 -0.03 -3.40 -11.27
N SER A 54 1.20 -3.24 -11.76
CA SER A 54 2.25 -2.63 -10.96
C SER A 54 3.30 -1.94 -11.81
N PHE A 55 3.94 -0.92 -11.23
CA PHE A 55 5.08 -0.25 -11.83
C PHE A 55 6.16 0.01 -10.79
N THR A 56 7.37 0.27 -11.27
CA THR A 56 8.51 0.62 -10.43
C THR A 56 8.94 2.07 -10.69
N ALA A 57 9.21 2.79 -9.61
CA ALA A 57 9.87 4.08 -9.61
C ALA A 57 11.29 3.88 -9.06
N ASN A 58 12.31 3.93 -9.92
CA ASN A 58 13.73 3.71 -9.61
C ASN A 58 14.60 4.95 -9.87
N GLU A 59 14.21 5.85 -10.76
CA GLU A 59 15.01 7.01 -11.16
C GLU A 59 14.50 8.31 -10.51
N LYS A 60 13.31 8.26 -9.90
CA LYS A 60 12.72 9.35 -9.12
C LYS A 60 13.06 9.25 -7.63
N LYS A 61 12.59 10.25 -6.87
CA LYS A 61 12.89 10.48 -5.44
C LYS A 61 12.67 9.27 -4.52
N PHE A 62 11.84 8.31 -4.90
CA PHE A 62 11.49 7.16 -4.08
C PHE A 62 11.69 5.87 -4.87
N HIS A 63 12.72 5.09 -4.52
CA HIS A 63 12.90 3.74 -5.06
C HIS A 63 11.82 2.83 -4.48
N SER A 64 10.75 2.58 -5.23
CA SER A 64 9.54 1.93 -4.73
C SER A 64 8.77 1.20 -5.82
N THR A 65 8.05 0.15 -5.43
CA THR A 65 7.10 -0.57 -6.27
C THR A 65 5.69 -0.13 -5.89
N TYR A 66 4.89 0.24 -6.89
CA TYR A 66 3.49 0.61 -6.76
C TYR A 66 2.67 -0.55 -7.29
N LYS A 67 1.71 -1.07 -6.52
CA LYS A 67 0.77 -2.10 -6.99
C LYS A 67 -0.66 -1.65 -6.80
N TYR A 68 -1.52 -2.10 -7.70
CA TYR A 68 -2.95 -1.86 -7.68
C TYR A 68 -3.72 -3.11 -8.12
N ASP A 69 -4.85 -3.35 -7.48
CA ASP A 69 -5.78 -4.41 -7.83
C ASP A 69 -7.02 -3.84 -8.50
N VAL A 70 -7.23 -4.21 -9.76
CA VAL A 70 -8.34 -3.68 -10.56
C VAL A 70 -9.71 -4.23 -10.14
N GLU A 71 -9.76 -5.30 -9.35
CA GLU A 71 -11.00 -5.91 -8.86
C GLU A 71 -11.38 -5.38 -7.47
N THR A 72 -10.39 -5.23 -6.57
CA THR A 72 -10.65 -4.85 -5.17
C THR A 72 -10.42 -3.37 -4.88
N ASN A 73 -9.87 -2.62 -5.85
CA ASN A 73 -9.44 -1.23 -5.68
C ASN A 73 -8.31 -1.05 -4.64
N GLU A 74 -7.61 -2.12 -4.25
CA GLU A 74 -6.51 -2.02 -3.29
C GLU A 74 -5.28 -1.39 -3.95
N PHE A 75 -4.68 -0.42 -3.26
CA PHE A 75 -3.44 0.25 -3.67
C PHE A 75 -2.38 0.13 -2.57
N ILE A 76 -1.13 -0.13 -2.95
CA ILE A 76 0.00 -0.25 -2.04
C ILE A 76 1.29 0.28 -2.65
N ILE A 77 2.12 0.90 -1.82
CA ILE A 77 3.50 1.25 -2.19
C ILE A 77 4.45 0.47 -1.27
N ILE A 78 5.43 -0.17 -1.89
CA ILE A 78 6.45 -0.98 -1.23
C ILE A 78 7.80 -0.32 -1.50
N SER A 79 8.56 -0.04 -0.44
CA SER A 79 9.89 0.52 -0.55
C SER A 79 10.88 -0.48 -1.16
N ARG A 80 12.07 0.00 -1.54
CA ARG A 80 13.15 -0.84 -2.07
C ARG A 80 13.55 -2.01 -1.16
N ASP A 81 13.48 -1.82 0.15
CA ASP A 81 13.78 -2.82 1.18
C ASP A 81 12.59 -3.74 1.50
N GLY A 82 11.49 -3.64 0.74
CA GLY A 82 10.33 -4.52 0.87
C GLY A 82 9.38 -4.11 2.01
N LYS A 83 9.50 -2.90 2.55
CA LYS A 83 8.62 -2.39 3.61
C LYS A 83 7.42 -1.66 3.02
N ILE A 84 6.29 -1.75 3.70
CA ILE A 84 5.05 -1.08 3.33
C ILE A 84 5.19 0.41 3.65
N VAL A 85 4.96 1.23 2.62
CA VAL A 85 4.94 2.70 2.71
C VAL A 85 3.51 3.19 2.93
N THR A 86 2.54 2.62 2.19
CA THR A 86 1.11 2.95 2.28
C THR A 86 0.28 1.78 1.79
N TYR A 87 -0.96 1.67 2.25
CA TYR A 87 -1.97 0.71 1.80
C TYR A 87 -3.36 1.34 2.00
N TYR A 88 -4.22 1.38 0.97
CA TYR A 88 -5.59 1.93 1.08
C TYR A 88 -6.41 1.69 -0.21
N LEU A 89 -7.68 2.11 -0.21
CA LEU A 89 -8.55 2.20 -1.40
C LEU A 89 -8.57 3.65 -1.91
N PRO A 90 -8.02 3.97 -3.10
CA PRO A 90 -8.07 5.32 -3.64
C PRO A 90 -9.48 5.68 -4.09
N GLU A 91 -9.89 6.94 -3.84
CA GLU A 91 -11.20 7.47 -4.22
C GLU A 91 -11.41 7.47 -5.74
N ASP A 92 -10.40 7.89 -6.50
CA ASP A 92 -10.44 7.92 -7.98
C ASP A 92 -10.06 6.56 -8.60
N GLY A 93 -9.94 5.51 -7.79
CA GLY A 93 -9.65 4.16 -8.25
C GLY A 93 -8.40 4.03 -9.13
N ILE A 94 -8.56 3.39 -10.29
CA ILE A 94 -7.45 3.14 -11.22
C ILE A 94 -6.85 4.43 -11.79
N ASP A 95 -7.64 5.51 -11.91
CA ASP A 95 -7.15 6.80 -12.41
C ASP A 95 -6.15 7.41 -11.43
N TYR A 96 -6.37 7.22 -10.11
CA TYR A 96 -5.37 7.58 -9.11
C TYR A 96 -4.06 6.82 -9.34
N PHE A 97 -4.12 5.51 -9.58
CA PHE A 97 -2.93 4.70 -9.81
C PHE A 97 -2.15 5.13 -11.06
N TYR A 98 -2.84 5.42 -12.17
CA TYR A 98 -2.19 5.97 -13.37
C TYR A 98 -1.58 7.36 -13.11
N SER A 99 -2.21 8.21 -12.31
CA SER A 99 -1.61 9.49 -11.91
C SER A 99 -0.30 9.31 -11.13
N GLN A 100 -0.16 8.23 -10.35
CA GLN A 100 1.10 7.90 -9.68
C GLN A 100 2.18 7.48 -10.68
N PHE A 101 1.81 6.73 -11.72
CA PHE A 101 2.73 6.39 -12.80
C PHE A 101 3.21 7.64 -13.54
N ASP A 102 2.30 8.53 -13.95
CA ASP A 102 2.66 9.77 -14.65
C ASP A 102 3.62 10.66 -13.83
N LYS A 103 3.46 10.63 -12.50
CA LYS A 103 4.27 11.45 -11.59
C LYS A 103 5.60 10.81 -11.21
N TYR A 104 5.64 9.49 -11.03
CA TYR A 104 6.77 8.80 -10.40
C TYR A 104 7.29 7.59 -11.17
N GLY A 105 6.48 6.99 -12.05
CA GLY A 105 6.79 5.73 -12.70
C GLY A 105 7.89 5.86 -13.75
N ASP A 106 8.74 4.83 -13.80
CA ASP A 106 9.76 4.70 -14.84
C ASP A 106 9.44 3.50 -15.76
N TYR A 107 9.01 2.37 -15.18
CA TYR A 107 8.75 1.12 -15.92
C TYR A 107 7.54 0.36 -15.36
N TRP A 108 6.69 -0.14 -16.25
CA TRP A 108 5.63 -1.12 -15.94
C TRP A 108 6.23 -2.51 -15.70
N ASN A 109 5.66 -3.28 -14.77
CA ASN A 109 6.08 -4.65 -14.45
C ASN A 109 5.16 -5.70 -15.08
#